data_AF-A0A1F1FSV0-F1
#
_entry.id   AF-A0A1F1FSV0-F1
#
_cell.length_a   1.000
_cell.length_b   1.000
_cell.length_c   1.000
_cell.angle_alpha   90.00
_cell.angle_beta   90.00
_cell.angle_gamma   90.00
#
_symmetry.space_group_name_H-M   'P 1'
#
loop_
_entity.id
_entity.type
_entity.pdbx_description
1 polymer ?
#
loop_
_entity_poly.entity_id
_entity_poly.type
_entity_poly.pdbx_seq_one_letter_code
_entity_poly.pdbx_strand_id
1 'polypeptide(L)'
;MGIEQKLVTEVFSRIEKIMRDLLAETGGERIEVESTAIAIVGQEAIWITTNGKRSPIRNPSKLSFAVDDLREAQVDPHRGAWTYSRLWMEAADGVLHQESDWMREPVIDGDPAGDHDAAYELDRHPRDPEFIPEWMATKAAAFHKKEEARARRRERDRARRERKKAEAAQAAQEAATNTPNTSKDDQ
;
A
#
# COMPACT_ATOMS: atom_id res chain seq x y z
N MET A 1 18.51 9.48 -13.28
CA MET A 1 19.65 9.78 -12.39
C MET A 1 19.67 11.18 -11.78
N GLY A 2 19.71 12.29 -12.52
CA GLY A 2 19.86 13.63 -11.88
C GLY A 2 18.63 14.17 -11.13
N ILE A 3 17.42 13.83 -11.57
CA ILE A 3 16.16 14.33 -10.97
C ILE A 3 15.77 13.50 -9.73
N GLU A 4 15.89 12.17 -9.81
CA GLU A 4 15.59 11.27 -8.69
C GLU A 4 16.52 11.53 -7.50
N GLN A 5 17.82 11.67 -7.75
CA GLN A 5 18.77 11.97 -6.68
C GLN A 5 18.48 13.33 -6.03
N LYS A 6 18.05 14.33 -6.82
CA LYS A 6 17.67 15.64 -6.31
C LYS A 6 16.41 15.56 -5.44
N LEU A 7 15.41 14.77 -5.85
CA LEU A 7 14.19 14.54 -5.08
C LEU A 7 14.50 13.85 -3.75
N VAL A 8 15.31 12.78 -3.77
CA VAL A 8 15.75 12.10 -2.55
C VAL A 8 16.44 13.08 -1.62
N THR A 9 17.37 13.90 -2.12
CA THR A 9 18.06 14.91 -1.31
C THR A 9 17.10 15.94 -0.72
N GLU A 10 16.15 16.44 -1.50
CA GLU A 10 15.14 17.41 -1.04
C GLU A 10 14.27 16.83 0.09
N VAL A 11 13.80 15.60 -0.07
CA VAL A 11 13.01 14.91 0.95
C VAL A 11 13.86 14.64 2.20
N PHE A 12 15.10 14.19 2.04
CA PHE A 12 16.03 13.94 3.15
C PHE A 12 16.30 15.22 3.94
N SER A 13 16.56 16.34 3.27
CA SER A 13 16.73 17.65 3.92
C SER A 13 15.47 18.12 4.66
N ARG A 14 14.28 17.83 4.12
CA ARG A 14 13.01 18.13 4.81
C ARG A 14 12.87 17.32 6.09
N ILE A 15 13.18 16.02 6.06
CA ILE A 15 13.16 15.15 7.26
C ILE A 15 14.20 15.63 8.27
N GLU A 16 15.42 15.92 7.82
CA GLU A 16 16.51 16.42 8.67
C GLU A 16 16.07 17.67 9.43
N LYS A 17 15.48 18.63 8.73
CA LYS A 17 14.96 19.85 9.36
C LYS A 17 13.88 19.55 10.41
N ILE A 18 12.90 18.70 10.09
CA ILE A 18 11.83 18.36 11.03
C ILE A 18 12.38 17.67 12.27
N MET A 19 13.31 16.72 12.11
CA MET A 19 13.91 16.00 13.24
C MET A 19 14.80 16.92 14.09
N ARG A 20 15.52 17.86 13.47
CA ARG A 20 16.30 18.88 14.17
C ARG A 20 15.41 19.83 14.99
N ASP A 21 14.32 20.30 14.40
CA ASP A 21 13.35 21.15 15.09
C ASP A 21 12.74 20.42 16.30
N LEU A 22 12.37 19.14 16.13
CA LEU A 22 11.86 18.31 17.22
C LEU A 22 12.88 18.11 18.35
N LEU A 23 14.14 17.83 18.04
CA LEU A 23 15.21 17.74 19.06
C LEU A 23 15.33 19.02 19.87
N ALA A 24 15.26 20.18 19.20
CA ALA A 24 15.34 21.49 19.86
C ALA A 24 14.11 21.77 20.74
N GLU A 25 12.90 21.43 20.27
CA GLU A 25 11.65 21.63 21.00
C GLU A 25 11.56 20.79 22.27
N THR A 26 12.09 19.56 22.24
CA THR A 26 12.00 18.63 23.37
C THR A 26 13.23 18.66 24.28
N GLY A 27 14.31 19.33 23.87
CA GLY A 27 15.63 19.18 24.51
C GLY A 27 16.16 17.75 24.42
N GLY A 28 15.90 17.07 23.30
CA GLY A 28 16.31 15.68 23.07
C GLY A 28 17.79 15.57 22.73
N GLU A 29 18.41 14.47 23.15
CA GLU A 29 19.78 14.08 22.77
C GLU A 29 19.77 13.31 21.45
N ARG A 30 18.76 12.47 21.24
CA ARG A 30 18.61 11.61 20.05
C ARG A 30 17.15 11.47 19.68
N ILE A 31 16.85 11.51 18.38
CA ILE A 31 15.52 11.21 17.83
C ILE A 31 15.65 10.06 16.83
N GLU A 32 14.67 9.16 16.83
CA GLU A 32 14.62 8.00 15.94
C GLU A 32 13.21 7.82 15.37
N VAL A 33 13.14 7.40 14.11
CA VAL A 33 11.93 6.99 13.44
C VAL A 33 12.12 5.57 12.93
N GLU A 34 11.26 4.66 13.35
CA GLU A 34 11.17 3.32 12.80
C GLU A 34 9.91 3.26 11.93
N SER A 35 10.09 3.12 10.62
CA SER A 35 9.00 3.01 9.64
C SER A 35 8.93 1.59 9.11
N THR A 36 7.72 1.04 9.10
CA THR A 36 7.38 -0.25 8.49
C THR A 36 6.25 -0.01 7.51
N ALA A 37 6.42 -0.38 6.24
CA ALA A 37 5.45 -0.05 5.20
C ALA A 37 5.38 -1.12 4.11
N ILE A 38 4.20 -1.28 3.54
CA ILE A 38 3.95 -2.10 2.36
C ILE A 38 2.80 -1.52 1.55
N ALA A 39 2.98 -1.44 0.23
CA ALA A 39 2.05 -0.82 -0.68
C ALA A 39 1.68 0.61 -0.25
N ILE A 40 0.47 0.79 0.28
CA ILE A 40 -0.08 2.06 0.78
C ILE A 40 -0.35 2.07 2.29
N VAL A 41 -0.01 0.98 2.98
CA VAL A 41 -0.17 0.87 4.43
C VAL A 41 1.19 0.94 5.11
N GLY A 42 1.23 1.59 6.26
CA GLY A 42 2.46 1.74 7.02
C GLY A 42 2.20 2.14 8.45
N GLN A 43 3.24 2.03 9.26
CA GLN A 43 3.26 2.42 10.65
C GLN A 43 4.63 3.00 10.97
N GLU A 44 4.65 4.15 11.64
CA GLU A 44 5.87 4.70 12.21
C GLU A 44 5.81 4.77 13.74
N ALA A 45 6.92 4.41 14.37
CA ALA A 45 7.18 4.67 15.78
C ALA A 45 8.29 5.71 15.91
N ILE A 46 8.01 6.79 16.64
CA ILE A 46 8.98 7.87 16.85
C ILE A 46 9.40 7.89 18.31
N TRP A 47 10.71 7.89 18.52
CA TRP A 47 11.33 7.81 19.82
C TRP A 47 12.25 9.00 20.03
N ILE A 48 12.26 9.49 21.26
CA ILE A 48 13.20 10.51 21.70
C ILE A 48 13.95 10.06 22.93
N THR A 49 15.24 10.36 22.97
CA THR A 49 16.10 10.12 24.12
C THR A 49 16.41 11.46 24.76
N THR A 50 16.14 11.59 26.06
CA THR A 50 16.47 12.76 26.87
C THR A 50 17.09 12.26 28.18
N ASN A 51 18.25 12.80 28.56
CA ASN A 51 19.01 12.33 29.73
C ASN A 51 19.25 10.81 29.70
N GLY A 52 19.60 10.26 28.53
CA GLY A 52 19.81 8.83 28.34
C GLY A 52 18.56 7.94 28.40
N LYS A 53 17.35 8.50 28.59
CA LYS A 53 16.09 7.74 28.62
C LYS A 53 15.34 7.86 27.31
N ARG A 54 15.13 6.72 26.64
CA ARG A 54 14.30 6.60 25.43
C ARG A 54 12.81 6.55 25.78
N SER A 55 11.98 7.34 25.11
CA SER A 55 10.53 7.36 25.26
C SER A 55 9.83 7.62 23.92
N PRO A 56 8.62 7.07 23.70
CA PRO A 56 7.88 7.34 22.48
C PRO A 56 7.29 8.76 22.54
N ILE A 57 7.23 9.42 21.39
CA ILE A 57 6.52 10.69 21.25
C ILE A 57 5.35 10.55 20.29
N ARG A 58 4.37 11.44 20.42
CA ARG A 58 3.25 11.49 19.47
C ARG A 58 3.80 11.73 18.07
N ASN A 59 3.39 10.88 17.12
CA ASN A 59 3.84 10.98 15.73
C ASN A 59 3.39 12.32 15.10
N PRO A 60 4.32 13.22 14.73
CA PRO A 60 3.97 14.45 14.02
C PRO A 60 3.64 14.12 12.57
N SER A 61 2.43 14.47 12.11
CA SER A 61 1.98 14.13 10.74
C SER A 61 2.93 14.62 9.64
N LYS A 62 3.59 15.78 9.85
CA LYS A 62 4.59 16.30 8.89
C LYS A 62 5.79 15.37 8.72
N LEU A 63 6.21 14.69 9.79
CA LEU A 63 7.32 13.76 9.75
C LEU A 63 6.91 12.44 9.08
N SER A 64 5.74 11.90 9.45
CA SER A 64 5.16 10.71 8.81
C SER A 64 5.03 10.89 7.28
N PHE A 65 4.37 11.96 6.83
CA PHE A 65 4.27 12.24 5.38
C PHE A 65 5.64 12.43 4.72
N ALA A 66 6.61 12.99 5.43
CA ALA A 66 7.94 13.16 4.86
C ALA A 66 8.67 11.83 4.69
N VAL A 67 8.46 10.87 5.59
CA VAL A 67 9.01 9.51 5.51
C VAL A 67 8.31 8.68 4.43
N ASP A 68 7.00 8.83 4.26
CA ASP A 68 6.27 8.23 3.14
C ASP A 68 6.80 8.70 1.79
N ASP A 69 6.97 10.02 1.64
CA ASP A 69 7.56 10.61 0.42
C ASP A 69 9.00 10.11 0.21
N LEU A 70 9.76 9.85 1.29
CA LEU A 70 11.12 9.32 1.18
C LEU A 70 11.10 7.89 0.63
N ARG A 71 10.15 7.07 1.09
CA ARG A 71 9.98 5.70 0.59
C ARG A 71 9.76 5.68 -0.91
N GLU A 72 8.87 6.54 -1.40
CA GLU A 72 8.57 6.65 -2.83
C GLU A 72 9.77 7.20 -3.61
N ALA A 73 10.47 8.22 -3.08
CA ALA A 73 11.64 8.79 -3.73
C ALA A 73 12.82 7.79 -3.82
N GLN A 74 12.91 6.82 -2.90
CA GLN A 74 13.97 5.83 -2.80
C GLN A 74 13.62 4.47 -3.44
N VAL A 75 12.57 4.39 -4.24
CA VAL A 75 12.24 3.17 -4.98
C VAL A 75 13.44 2.77 -5.85
N ASP A 76 13.99 1.60 -5.58
CA ASP A 76 15.08 1.03 -6.35
C ASP A 76 14.50 0.25 -7.56
N PRO A 77 15.04 0.42 -8.78
CA PRO A 77 14.51 -0.26 -9.97
C PRO A 77 14.54 -1.80 -9.91
N HIS A 78 15.42 -2.38 -9.08
CA HIS A 78 15.61 -3.81 -8.96
C HIS A 78 14.99 -4.35 -7.66
N ARG A 79 15.12 -3.61 -6.56
CA ARG A 79 14.66 -4.03 -5.22
C ARG A 79 13.27 -3.52 -4.85
N GLY A 80 12.73 -2.55 -5.61
CA GLY A 80 11.51 -1.83 -5.27
C GLY A 80 11.70 -0.89 -4.07
N ALA A 81 10.59 -0.55 -3.41
CA ALA A 81 10.60 0.22 -2.17
C ALA A 81 11.09 -0.63 -0.99
N TRP A 82 11.77 -0.01 -0.03
CA TRP A 82 12.07 -0.68 1.24
C TRP A 82 10.79 -0.98 2.02
N THR A 83 10.82 -2.04 2.83
CA THR A 83 9.69 -2.48 3.67
C THR A 83 9.86 -2.10 5.14
N TYR A 84 11.09 -1.80 5.53
CA TYR A 84 11.45 -1.22 6.82
C TYR A 84 12.55 -0.17 6.65
N SER A 85 12.46 0.94 7.39
CA SER A 85 13.53 1.92 7.45
C SER A 85 13.62 2.52 8.86
N ARG A 86 14.85 2.58 9.38
CA ARG A 86 15.18 3.29 10.61
C ARG A 86 15.93 4.56 10.26
N LEU A 87 15.41 5.70 10.69
CA LEU A 87 16.07 6.99 10.60
C LEU A 87 16.45 7.47 12.00
N TRP A 88 17.61 8.12 12.14
CA TRP A 88 17.99 8.70 13.43
C TRP A 88 18.89 9.91 13.28
N MET A 89 18.90 10.74 14.32
CA MET A 89 19.76 11.91 14.43
C MET A 89 20.17 12.11 15.88
N GLU A 90 21.46 12.38 16.11
CA GLU A 90 21.99 12.86 17.38
C GLU A 90 21.98 14.39 17.38
N ALA A 91 21.66 15.01 18.52
CA ALA A 91 21.72 16.46 18.66
C ALA A 91 23.16 17.00 18.56
N ALA A 92 24.16 16.17 18.88
CA ALA A 92 25.57 16.54 18.93
C ALA A 92 26.18 16.79 17.54
N ASP A 93 25.85 15.96 16.54
CA ASP A 93 26.31 16.13 15.15
C ASP A 93 25.23 16.75 14.25
N GLY A 94 23.95 16.57 14.61
CA GLY A 94 22.81 17.00 13.83
C GLY A 94 22.73 16.33 12.46
N VAL A 95 23.33 15.16 12.28
CA VAL A 95 23.35 14.44 10.99
C VAL A 95 22.20 13.45 10.96
N LEU A 96 21.43 13.45 9.86
CA LEU A 96 20.41 12.44 9.63
C LEU A 96 21.05 11.17 9.06
N HIS A 97 20.81 10.05 9.73
CA HIS A 97 21.23 8.73 9.32
C HIS A 97 20.02 7.87 8.95
N GLN A 98 20.24 6.89 8.07
CA GLN A 98 19.23 5.95 7.63
C GLN A 98 19.82 4.54 7.46
N GLU A 99 19.04 3.54 7.87
CA GLU A 99 19.25 2.12 7.56
C GLU A 99 17.93 1.53 7.06
N SER A 100 17.95 0.80 5.94
CA SER A 100 16.74 0.28 5.30
C SER A 100 16.87 -1.20 4.96
N ASP A 101 15.74 -1.90 5.04
CA ASP A 101 15.59 -3.32 4.74
C ASP A 101 14.45 -3.50 3.71
N TRP A 102 14.73 -4.26 2.66
CA TRP A 102 13.79 -4.57 1.58
C TRP A 102 13.16 -5.96 1.73
N MET A 103 13.77 -6.85 2.51
CA MET A 103 13.46 -8.28 2.58
C MET A 103 12.62 -8.65 3.81
N ARG A 104 12.64 -7.82 4.85
CA ARG A 104 11.84 -8.01 6.06
C ARG A 104 10.34 -7.97 5.78
N GLU A 105 9.61 -8.93 6.36
CA GLU A 105 8.14 -8.92 6.35
C GLU A 105 7.60 -7.82 7.28
N PRO A 106 6.78 -6.89 6.77
CA PRO A 106 6.14 -5.84 7.57
C PRO A 106 5.13 -6.41 8.56
N VAL A 107 5.17 -5.88 9.78
CA VAL A 107 4.15 -6.09 10.82
C VAL A 107 3.56 -4.73 11.15
N ILE A 108 2.28 -4.54 10.84
CA ILE A 108 1.54 -3.28 10.97
C ILE A 108 0.37 -3.55 11.91
N ASP A 109 0.23 -2.73 12.96
CA ASP A 109 -0.78 -2.91 14.02
C ASP A 109 -0.78 -4.31 14.67
N GLY A 110 0.38 -4.98 14.66
CA GLY A 110 0.57 -6.34 15.20
C GLY A 110 0.30 -7.46 14.20
N ASP A 111 -0.20 -7.15 13.01
CA ASP A 111 -0.50 -8.12 11.97
C ASP A 111 0.56 -8.11 10.85
N PRO A 112 1.04 -9.28 10.41
CA PRO A 112 1.89 -9.37 9.21
C PRO A 112 1.15 -8.88 7.96
N ALA A 113 1.90 -8.35 6.99
CA ALA A 113 1.37 -7.84 5.72
C ALA A 113 0.34 -8.76 5.05
N GLY A 114 -0.74 -8.23 4.48
CA GLY A 114 -1.77 -9.05 3.84
C GLY A 114 -1.36 -9.63 2.47
N ASP A 115 -2.10 -10.65 2.00
CA ASP A 115 -1.93 -11.21 0.64
C ASP A 115 -2.08 -10.14 -0.45
N HIS A 116 -3.10 -9.28 -0.30
CA HIS A 116 -3.35 -8.16 -1.20
C HIS A 116 -2.19 -7.17 -1.20
N ASP A 117 -1.66 -6.84 -0.02
CA ASP A 117 -0.63 -5.81 0.12
C ASP A 117 0.69 -6.27 -0.51
N ALA A 118 1.03 -7.56 -0.37
CA ALA A 118 2.18 -8.14 -1.06
C ALA A 118 2.04 -8.10 -2.59
N ALA A 119 0.87 -8.44 -3.13
CA ALA A 119 0.63 -8.37 -4.57
C ALA A 119 0.63 -6.92 -5.08
N TYR A 120 0.00 -6.02 -4.35
CA TYR A 120 -0.11 -4.62 -4.73
C TYR A 120 1.24 -3.87 -4.58
N GLU A 121 2.07 -4.26 -3.62
CA GLU A 121 3.45 -3.79 -3.50
C GLU A 121 4.28 -4.16 -4.74
N LEU A 122 4.16 -5.38 -5.26
CA LEU A 122 4.88 -5.81 -6.46
C LEU A 122 4.36 -5.14 -7.75
N ASP A 123 3.06 -4.80 -7.80
CA ASP A 123 2.48 -4.04 -8.92
C ASP A 123 2.98 -2.59 -8.92
N ARG A 124 3.02 -1.95 -7.74
CA ARG A 124 3.42 -0.55 -7.59
C ARG A 124 4.94 -0.35 -7.63
N HIS A 125 5.69 -1.23 -6.98
CA HIS A 125 7.15 -1.19 -6.87
C HIS A 125 7.74 -2.53 -7.35
N PRO A 126 7.83 -2.73 -8.68
CA PRO A 126 8.35 -3.98 -9.25
C PRO A 126 9.73 -4.32 -8.70
N ARG A 127 9.97 -5.63 -8.52
CA ARG A 127 11.23 -6.18 -8.03
C ARG A 127 11.71 -7.28 -8.96
N ASP A 128 13.02 -7.40 -9.13
CA ASP A 128 13.59 -8.56 -9.79
C ASP A 128 13.37 -9.81 -8.92
N PRO A 129 13.25 -11.01 -9.52
CA PRO A 129 12.91 -12.23 -8.79
C PRO A 129 13.84 -12.56 -7.61
N GLU A 130 15.12 -12.16 -7.66
CA GLU A 130 16.08 -12.38 -6.57
C GLU A 130 15.84 -11.49 -5.34
N PHE A 131 15.15 -10.36 -5.51
CA PHE A 131 14.82 -9.41 -4.45
C PHE A 131 13.37 -9.55 -3.96
N ILE A 132 12.67 -10.60 -4.39
CA ILE A 132 11.36 -10.97 -3.86
C ILE A 132 11.57 -11.96 -2.72
N PRO A 133 11.34 -11.56 -1.45
CA PRO A 133 11.42 -12.50 -0.34
C PRO A 133 10.30 -13.55 -0.41
N GLU A 134 10.55 -14.75 0.14
CA GLU A 134 9.64 -15.89 0.06
C GLU A 134 8.23 -15.59 0.58
N TRP A 135 8.13 -14.82 1.68
CA TRP A 135 6.84 -14.41 2.25
C TRP A 135 6.01 -13.59 1.26
N MET A 136 6.66 -12.68 0.51
CA MET A 136 6.01 -11.80 -0.44
C MET A 136 5.56 -12.58 -1.68
N ALA A 137 6.42 -13.46 -2.21
CA ALA A 137 6.09 -14.33 -3.33
C ALA A 137 4.88 -15.24 -3.00
N THR A 138 4.88 -15.86 -1.81
CA THR A 138 3.81 -16.74 -1.35
C THR A 138 2.47 -16.00 -1.24
N LYS A 139 2.49 -14.81 -0.63
CA LYS A 139 1.31 -13.97 -0.42
C LYS A 139 0.75 -13.41 -1.73
N ALA A 140 1.62 -12.94 -2.63
CA ALA A 140 1.20 -12.46 -3.94
C ALA A 140 0.56 -13.58 -4.78
N ALA A 141 1.16 -14.77 -4.80
CA ALA A 141 0.59 -15.93 -5.49
C ALA A 141 -0.79 -16.33 -4.91
N ALA A 142 -0.94 -16.29 -3.58
CA ALA A 142 -2.21 -16.55 -2.91
C ALA A 142 -3.29 -15.52 -3.29
N PHE A 143 -2.92 -14.23 -3.39
CA PHE A 143 -3.83 -13.18 -3.84
C PHE A 143 -4.30 -13.39 -5.27
N HIS A 144 -3.39 -13.62 -6.22
CA HIS A 144 -3.76 -13.82 -7.62
C HIS A 144 -4.67 -15.03 -7.80
N LYS A 145 -4.42 -16.13 -7.10
CA LYS A 145 -5.32 -17.30 -7.08
C LYS A 145 -6.73 -16.95 -6.60
N LYS A 146 -6.84 -16.13 -5.54
CA LYS A 146 -8.14 -15.66 -5.02
C LYS A 146 -8.84 -14.74 -6.02
N GLU A 147 -8.12 -13.82 -6.64
CA GLU A 147 -8.69 -12.90 -7.62
C GLU A 147 -9.15 -13.60 -8.90
N GLU A 148 -8.40 -14.59 -9.40
CA GLU A 148 -8.86 -15.42 -10.51
C GLU A 148 -10.15 -16.17 -10.17
N ALA A 149 -10.23 -16.77 -8.97
CA ALA A 149 -11.44 -17.45 -8.52
C ALA A 149 -12.63 -16.49 -8.42
N ARG A 150 -12.41 -15.27 -7.92
CA ARG A 150 -13.41 -14.19 -7.87
C ARG A 150 -13.83 -13.75 -9.27
N ALA A 151 -12.90 -13.58 -10.21
CA ALA A 151 -13.18 -13.23 -11.60
C ALA A 151 -14.05 -14.29 -12.28
N ARG A 152 -13.71 -15.59 -12.14
CA ARG A 152 -14.52 -16.70 -12.67
C ARG A 152 -15.92 -16.72 -12.08
N ARG A 153 -16.08 -16.39 -10.79
CA ARG A 153 -17.41 -16.27 -10.16
C ARG A 153 -18.20 -15.09 -10.76
N ARG A 154 -17.58 -13.92 -10.89
CA ARG A 154 -18.21 -12.72 -11.50
C ARG A 154 -18.67 -13.01 -12.94
N GLU A 155 -17.87 -13.75 -13.71
CA GLU A 155 -18.23 -14.15 -15.07
C GLU A 155 -19.43 -15.08 -15.12
N ARG A 156 -19.47 -16.13 -14.28
CA ARG A 156 -20.63 -17.02 -14.17
C ARG A 156 -21.90 -16.26 -13.76
N ASP A 157 -21.77 -15.32 -12.83
CA ASP A 157 -22.89 -14.50 -12.38
C ASP A 157 -23.41 -13.58 -13.50
N ARG A 158 -22.52 -13.00 -14.31
CA ARG A 158 -22.89 -12.23 -15.51
C ARG A 158 -23.62 -13.11 -16.55
N ALA A 159 -23.03 -14.25 -16.91
CA ALA A 159 -23.63 -15.17 -17.87
C ALA A 159 -25.02 -15.67 -17.40
N ARG A 160 -25.19 -15.92 -16.09
CA ARG A 160 -26.49 -16.30 -15.53
C ARG A 160 -27.53 -15.18 -15.67
N ARG A 161 -27.13 -13.92 -15.42
CA ARG A 161 -28.02 -12.76 -15.57
C ARG A 161 -28.40 -12.54 -17.03
N GLU A 162 -27.46 -12.71 -17.96
CA GLU A 162 -27.72 -12.59 -19.40
C GLU A 162 -28.67 -13.67 -19.90
N ARG A 163 -28.48 -14.94 -19.50
CA ARG A 163 -29.42 -16.02 -19.82
C ARG A 163 -30.82 -15.73 -19.32
N LYS A 164 -30.96 -15.35 -18.03
CA LYS A 164 -32.27 -14.98 -17.47
C LYS A 164 -32.92 -13.81 -18.20
N LYS A 165 -32.12 -12.81 -18.60
CA LYS A 165 -32.62 -11.66 -19.37
C LYS A 165 -33.09 -12.08 -20.77
N ALA A 166 -32.35 -12.96 -21.44
CA ALA A 166 -32.72 -13.50 -22.75
C ALA A 166 -33.99 -14.36 -22.66
N GLU A 167 -34.09 -15.26 -21.67
CA GLU A 167 -35.28 -16.07 -21.41
C GLU A 167 -36.51 -15.20 -21.12
N ALA A 168 -36.37 -14.15 -20.29
CA ALA A 168 -37.46 -13.22 -20.02
C ALA A 168 -37.88 -12.42 -21.27
N ALA A 169 -36.93 -12.02 -22.11
CA ALA A 169 -37.23 -11.33 -23.37
C ALA A 169 -37.95 -12.24 -24.37
N GLN A 170 -37.55 -13.52 -24.46
CA GLN A 170 -38.25 -14.53 -25.25
C GLN A 170 -39.67 -14.76 -24.75
N ALA A 171 -39.85 -14.97 -23.43
CA ALA A 171 -41.17 -15.14 -22.84
C ALA A 171 -42.09 -13.93 -23.06
N ALA A 172 -41.55 -12.70 -23.01
CA ALA A 172 -42.31 -11.48 -23.30
C ALA A 172 -42.70 -11.38 -24.78
N GLN A 173 -41.82 -11.78 -25.71
CA GLN A 173 -42.14 -11.84 -27.14
C GLN A 173 -43.22 -12.88 -27.43
N GLU A 174 -43.08 -14.09 -26.87
CA GLU A 174 -44.07 -15.16 -27.00
C GLU A 174 -45.45 -14.75 -26.45
N ALA A 175 -45.49 -14.08 -25.29
CA ALA A 175 -46.71 -13.55 -24.71
C ALA A 175 -47.36 -12.47 -25.60
N ALA A 176 -46.56 -11.59 -26.21
CA ALA A 176 -47.07 -10.57 -27.13
C ALA A 176 -47.65 -11.19 -28.41
N THR A 177 -47.02 -12.23 -28.97
CA THR A 177 -47.52 -12.93 -30.16
C THR A 177 -48.75 -13.80 -29.90
N ASN A 178 -48.93 -14.29 -28.67
CA ASN A 178 -50.08 -15.14 -28.29
C ASN A 178 -51.30 -14.35 -27.81
N THR A 179 -51.31 -13.02 -27.89
CA THR A 179 -52.51 -12.22 -27.56
C THR A 179 -53.55 -12.41 -28.68
N PRO A 180 -54.69 -13.09 -28.46
CA PRO A 180 -55.66 -13.34 -29.51
C PRO A 180 -56.31 -12.04 -29.94
N ASN A 181 -56.35 -11.80 -31.26
CA ASN A 181 -57.15 -10.74 -31.85
C ASN A 181 -58.63 -11.12 -31.71
N THR A 182 -59.24 -10.83 -30.56
CA THR A 182 -60.70 -10.91 -30.38
C THR A 182 -61.32 -9.70 -31.07
N SER A 183 -61.37 -9.72 -32.40
CA SER A 183 -62.24 -8.85 -33.18
C SER A 183 -63.00 -9.69 -34.21
N LYS A 184 -64.31 -9.42 -34.30
CA LYS A 184 -65.38 -10.12 -35.04
C LYS A 184 -66.00 -11.29 -34.26
N ASP A 185 -67.30 -11.34 -33.99
CA ASP A 185 -68.47 -10.79 -34.68
C ASP A 185 -69.56 -10.41 -33.66
N ASP A 186 -70.08 -9.18 -33.72
CA ASP A 186 -71.43 -8.86 -33.23
C ASP A 186 -72.29 -8.56 -34.47
N GLN A 187 -73.24 -9.46 -34.73
CA GLN A 187 -74.33 -9.36 -35.69
C GLN A 187 -75.59 -8.85 -35.00
#